data_AF-A0A4U1CIL5-F1
#
_entry.id   AF-A0A4U1CIL5-F1
#
_cell.length_a   1.000
_cell.length_b   1.000
_cell.length_c   1.000
_cell.angle_alpha   90.00
_cell.angle_beta   90.00
_cell.angle_gamma   90.00
#
_symmetry.space_group_name_H-M   'P 1'
#
loop_
_entity.id
_entity.type
_entity.pdbx_description
1 polymer ?
#
loop_
_entity_poly.entity_id
_entity_poly.type
_entity_poly.pdbx_seq_one_letter_code
_entity_poly.pdbx_strand_id
1 'polypeptide(L)'
;MKIQNKNRVFLLTLAAMLMLFGSCKKYYFDSGIHEAKYNGSTLQYLKSKQSFFDSTLTVIDLAGMNDVLDKENVTFFAPPSGSVYKSIKRLNIFLRSTGKDTVSKLSQIKPEVWRNTLSQYLFKGSFLLKDYPQRDTTSYIAFPGQNYTNYGGRIMNVGVIFNDANADGNVIKYAGYRQLFLAYIPDLSNPQIALQNNPVASSDIQTKNGVIHVLTKLKHNLGFNTDTFIDQVIASGVLPPTP
;
A
#
# COMPACT_ATOMS: atom_id res chain seq x y z
N MET A 1 49.17 -44.80 10.81
CA MET A 1 47.84 -44.57 10.21
C MET A 1 47.67 -43.07 9.94
N LYS A 2 48.02 -42.59 8.75
CA LYS A 2 47.85 -41.18 8.31
C LYS A 2 47.18 -41.19 6.94
N ILE A 3 45.86 -41.29 6.94
CA ILE A 3 45.04 -41.07 5.75
C ILE A 3 44.01 -40.01 6.16
N GLN A 4 43.71 -39.05 5.27
CA GLN A 4 42.50 -38.21 5.21
C GLN A 4 42.62 -36.67 5.29
N ASN A 5 43.80 -36.02 5.35
CA ASN A 5 43.82 -34.54 5.33
C ASN A 5 43.85 -33.91 3.92
N LYS A 6 44.52 -34.52 2.93
CA LYS A 6 44.69 -33.92 1.60
C LYS A 6 43.39 -33.88 0.78
N ASN A 7 42.58 -34.93 0.87
CA ASN A 7 41.29 -35.01 0.16
C ASN A 7 40.22 -34.10 0.78
N ARG A 8 40.25 -33.87 2.10
CA ARG A 8 39.35 -32.94 2.79
C ARG A 8 39.64 -31.49 2.42
N VAL A 9 40.92 -31.12 2.36
CA VAL A 9 41.33 -29.77 1.93
C VAL A 9 40.92 -29.54 0.47
N PHE A 10 41.14 -30.52 -0.42
CA PHE A 10 40.73 -30.43 -1.81
C PHE A 10 39.20 -30.30 -1.98
N LEU A 11 38.41 -31.09 -1.23
CA LEU A 11 36.96 -31.00 -1.21
C LEU A 11 36.45 -29.65 -0.67
N LEU A 12 37.10 -29.11 0.36
CA LEU A 12 36.77 -27.80 0.93
C LEU A 12 37.11 -26.65 -0.02
N THR A 13 38.23 -26.73 -0.74
CA THR A 13 38.59 -25.73 -1.76
C THR A 13 37.67 -25.79 -2.97
N LEU A 14 37.24 -26.98 -3.38
CA LEU A 14 36.29 -27.15 -4.49
C LEU A 14 34.89 -26.62 -4.10
N ALA A 15 34.44 -26.88 -2.87
CA ALA A 15 33.19 -26.35 -2.34
C ALA A 15 33.20 -24.81 -2.19
N ALA A 16 34.34 -24.23 -1.77
CA ALA A 16 34.52 -22.78 -1.70
C ALA A 16 34.51 -22.13 -3.10
N MET A 17 35.09 -22.80 -4.10
CA MET A 17 35.12 -22.30 -5.48
C MET A 17 33.76 -22.38 -6.18
N LEU A 18 32.93 -23.39 -5.85
CA LEU A 18 31.54 -23.50 -6.31
C LEU A 18 30.63 -22.40 -5.74
N MET A 19 30.91 -21.87 -4.54
CA MET A 19 30.14 -20.77 -3.95
C MET A 19 30.42 -19.40 -4.61
N LEU A 20 31.51 -19.26 -5.38
CA LEU A 20 31.87 -18.00 -6.04
C LEU A 20 31.14 -17.78 -7.39
N PHE A 21 30.48 -18.79 -7.95
CA PHE A 21 29.72 -18.68 -9.20
C PHE A 21 28.23 -18.42 -9.01
N GLY A 22 27.77 -18.20 -7.77
CA GLY A 22 26.42 -17.75 -7.45
C GLY A 22 26.20 -16.27 -7.79
N SER A 23 26.46 -15.86 -9.03
CA SER A 23 26.10 -14.53 -9.50
C SER A 23 24.57 -14.41 -9.46
N CYS A 24 24.07 -13.57 -8.55
CA CYS A 24 22.67 -13.17 -8.53
C CYS A 24 22.40 -12.37 -9.81
N LYS A 25 21.95 -13.04 -10.87
CA LYS A 25 21.29 -12.36 -11.98
C LYS A 25 20.10 -11.60 -11.39
N LYS A 26 20.12 -10.27 -11.46
CA LYS A 26 18.94 -9.44 -11.18
C LYS A 26 17.93 -9.76 -12.28
N TYR A 27 17.02 -10.68 -11.98
CA TYR A 27 15.85 -10.91 -12.81
C TYR A 27 14.95 -9.67 -12.69
N TYR A 28 14.93 -8.84 -13.73
CA TYR A 28 13.83 -7.92 -13.93
C TYR A 28 12.61 -8.79 -14.26
N PHE A 29 11.70 -8.91 -13.30
CA PHE A 29 10.40 -9.53 -13.55
C PHE A 29 9.62 -8.60 -14.48
N ASP A 30 9.65 -8.89 -15.77
CA ASP A 30 8.64 -8.42 -16.70
C ASP A 30 7.37 -9.23 -16.41
N SER A 31 6.37 -8.60 -15.77
CA SER A 31 5.09 -9.24 -15.48
C SER A 31 4.25 -9.51 -16.74
N GLY A 32 4.77 -9.17 -17.93
CA GLY A 32 4.06 -9.26 -19.20
C GLY A 32 3.08 -8.11 -19.40
N ILE A 33 2.42 -8.12 -20.55
CA ILE A 33 1.36 -7.18 -20.92
C ILE A 33 0.14 -7.46 -20.04
N HIS A 34 0.00 -6.70 -18.95
CA HIS A 34 -1.20 -6.73 -18.13
C HIS A 34 -2.38 -6.14 -18.92
N GLU A 35 -3.44 -6.91 -19.15
CA GLU A 35 -4.72 -6.32 -19.52
C GLU A 35 -5.19 -5.45 -18.35
N ALA A 36 -5.00 -4.15 -18.52
CA ALA A 36 -5.34 -3.14 -17.53
C ALA A 36 -6.85 -3.01 -17.31
N LYS A 37 -7.70 -3.64 -18.14
CA LYS A 37 -9.15 -3.48 -18.12
C LYS A 37 -9.84 -4.67 -17.46
N TYR A 38 -10.72 -4.38 -16.51
CA TYR A 38 -11.60 -5.33 -15.85
C TYR A 38 -13.05 -5.03 -16.24
N ASN A 39 -13.76 -6.05 -16.75
CA ASN A 39 -15.14 -5.93 -17.21
C ASN A 39 -16.16 -5.98 -16.05
N GLY A 40 -16.06 -5.04 -15.11
CA GLY A 40 -16.95 -4.92 -13.96
C GLY A 40 -16.71 -3.63 -13.19
N SER A 41 -17.47 -3.38 -12.13
CA SER A 41 -17.26 -2.23 -11.25
C SER A 41 -15.99 -2.38 -10.39
N THR A 42 -15.56 -1.29 -9.74
CA THR A 42 -14.47 -1.32 -8.76
C THR A 42 -14.77 -2.31 -7.63
N LEU A 43 -16.00 -2.32 -7.10
CA LEU A 43 -16.40 -3.28 -6.08
C LEU A 43 -16.34 -4.74 -6.57
N GLN A 44 -16.78 -5.01 -7.80
CA GLN A 44 -16.71 -6.35 -8.41
C GLN A 44 -15.27 -6.84 -8.57
N TYR A 45 -14.34 -5.95 -8.96
CA TYR A 45 -12.92 -6.30 -9.04
C TYR A 45 -12.39 -6.76 -7.68
N LEU A 46 -12.65 -6.00 -6.62
CA LEU A 46 -12.20 -6.34 -5.26
C LEU A 46 -12.77 -7.68 -4.81
N LYS A 47 -14.07 -7.92 -5.06
CA LYS A 47 -14.74 -9.22 -4.79
C LYS A 47 -14.12 -10.37 -5.57
N SER A 48 -13.73 -10.17 -6.84
CA SER A 48 -13.04 -11.19 -7.64
C SER A 48 -11.66 -11.59 -7.09
N LYS A 49 -11.09 -10.74 -6.23
CA LYS A 49 -9.81 -10.94 -5.53
C LYS A 49 -10.03 -10.99 -4.01
N GLN A 50 -11.13 -11.58 -3.56
CA GLN A 50 -11.53 -11.59 -2.14
C GLN A 50 -10.42 -12.07 -1.20
N SER A 51 -9.65 -13.12 -1.54
CA SER A 51 -8.55 -13.58 -0.66
C SER A 51 -7.50 -12.51 -0.35
N PHE A 52 -7.34 -11.50 -1.20
CA PHE A 52 -6.41 -10.40 -1.01
C PHE A 52 -7.06 -9.16 -0.35
N PHE A 53 -8.37 -8.99 -0.51
CA PHE A 53 -9.13 -7.83 -0.04
C PHE A 53 -10.22 -8.15 1.00
N ASP A 54 -10.30 -9.36 1.53
CA ASP A 54 -11.36 -9.83 2.43
C ASP A 54 -11.71 -8.83 3.55
N SER A 55 -10.75 -8.47 4.40
CA SER A 55 -10.98 -7.49 5.46
C SER A 55 -11.26 -6.09 4.92
N THR A 56 -10.69 -5.72 3.76
CA THR A 56 -10.97 -4.44 3.11
C THR A 56 -12.43 -4.38 2.61
N LEU A 57 -12.94 -5.47 2.04
CA LEU A 57 -14.34 -5.61 1.61
C LEU A 57 -15.29 -5.51 2.83
N THR A 58 -14.94 -6.15 3.94
CA THR A 58 -15.71 -6.00 5.20
C THR A 58 -15.71 -4.55 5.68
N VAL A 59 -14.57 -3.85 5.65
CA VAL A 59 -14.50 -2.43 6.04
C VAL A 59 -15.31 -1.55 5.09
N ILE A 60 -15.29 -1.82 3.78
CA ILE A 60 -16.12 -1.11 2.78
C ILE A 60 -17.61 -1.25 3.11
N ASP A 61 -18.04 -2.47 3.44
CA ASP A 61 -19.41 -2.79 3.79
C ASP A 61 -19.84 -2.07 5.08
N LEU A 62 -19.04 -2.21 6.15
CA LEU A 62 -19.27 -1.54 7.44
C LEU A 62 -19.27 -0.02 7.34
N ALA A 63 -18.49 0.54 6.41
CA ALA A 63 -18.46 1.98 6.15
C ALA A 63 -19.67 2.50 5.36
N GLY A 64 -20.51 1.61 4.81
CA GLY A 64 -21.59 1.98 3.90
C GLY A 64 -21.09 2.53 2.56
N MET A 65 -19.92 2.10 2.08
CA MET A 65 -19.26 2.65 0.88
C MET A 65 -19.37 1.73 -0.35
N ASN A 66 -20.20 0.69 -0.30
CA ASN A 66 -20.44 -0.20 -1.43
C ASN A 66 -20.87 0.57 -2.70
N ASP A 67 -21.86 1.46 -2.57
CA ASP A 67 -22.38 2.23 -3.70
C ASP A 67 -21.35 3.18 -4.32
N VAL A 68 -20.45 3.74 -3.52
CA VAL A 68 -19.35 4.59 -4.01
C VAL A 68 -18.45 3.79 -4.95
N LEU A 69 -18.10 2.56 -4.57
CA LEU A 69 -17.21 1.70 -5.37
C LEU A 69 -17.93 0.95 -6.50
N ASP A 70 -19.25 0.80 -6.41
CA ASP A 70 -20.02 0.10 -7.44
C ASP A 70 -20.54 1.03 -8.55
N LYS A 71 -20.84 2.29 -8.21
CA LYS A 71 -21.59 3.22 -9.09
C LYS A 71 -20.84 4.50 -9.43
N GLU A 72 -20.11 5.11 -8.48
CA GLU A 72 -19.50 6.42 -8.70
C GLU A 72 -18.22 6.35 -9.55
N ASN A 73 -17.87 7.46 -10.22
CA ASN A 73 -16.59 7.62 -10.91
C ASN A 73 -15.48 7.99 -9.92
N VAL A 74 -14.68 7.01 -9.51
CA VAL A 74 -13.61 7.19 -8.51
C VAL A 74 -12.32 6.49 -8.87
N THR A 75 -11.22 7.05 -8.37
CA THR A 75 -9.92 6.39 -8.27
C THR A 75 -9.74 5.90 -6.86
N PHE A 76 -9.58 4.59 -6.69
CA PHE A 76 -9.42 3.94 -5.39
C PHE A 76 -8.01 3.42 -5.20
N PHE A 77 -7.32 3.96 -4.21
CA PHE A 77 -6.04 3.44 -3.73
C PHE A 77 -6.29 2.28 -2.76
N ALA A 78 -6.61 1.10 -3.30
CA ALA A 78 -7.10 -0.03 -2.53
C ALA A 78 -6.07 -0.56 -1.52
N PRO A 79 -6.32 -0.46 -0.19
CA PRO A 79 -5.49 -1.10 0.81
C PRO A 79 -5.77 -2.62 0.83
N PRO A 80 -4.74 -3.47 0.92
CA PRO A 80 -4.92 -4.92 1.08
C PRO A 80 -5.39 -5.27 2.51
N SER A 81 -5.94 -6.48 2.70
CA SER A 81 -6.38 -6.96 4.03
C SER A 81 -5.28 -6.90 5.10
N GLY A 82 -4.02 -7.07 4.68
CA GLY A 82 -2.86 -6.93 5.59
C GLY A 82 -2.72 -5.54 6.22
N SER A 83 -3.18 -4.48 5.56
CA SER A 83 -3.18 -3.11 6.11
C SER A 83 -4.25 -2.92 7.18
N VAL A 84 -5.41 -3.56 7.00
CA VAL A 84 -6.48 -3.62 8.02
C VAL A 84 -5.97 -4.36 9.25
N TYR A 85 -5.41 -5.56 9.06
CA TYR A 85 -4.85 -6.39 10.14
C TYR A 85 -3.83 -5.63 10.99
N LYS A 86 -2.87 -4.94 10.36
CA LYS A 86 -1.85 -4.18 11.09
C LYS A 86 -2.44 -3.08 11.97
N SER A 87 -3.48 -2.40 11.49
CA SER A 87 -4.12 -1.29 12.21
C SER A 87 -4.92 -1.80 13.41
N ILE A 88 -5.68 -2.89 13.21
CA ILE A 88 -6.39 -3.57 14.31
C ILE A 88 -5.41 -4.15 15.34
N LYS A 89 -4.29 -4.73 14.89
CA LYS A 89 -3.24 -5.22 15.79
C LYS A 89 -2.70 -4.09 16.67
N ARG A 90 -2.39 -2.92 16.08
CA ARG A 90 -1.90 -1.76 16.83
C ARG A 90 -2.97 -1.21 17.78
N LEU A 91 -4.22 -1.12 17.34
CA LEU A 91 -5.37 -0.76 18.20
C LEU A 91 -5.48 -1.70 19.41
N ASN A 92 -5.42 -3.02 19.20
CA ASN A 92 -5.52 -3.99 20.29
C ASN A 92 -4.34 -3.94 21.26
N ILE A 93 -3.13 -3.63 20.76
CA ILE A 93 -1.97 -3.37 21.63
C ILE A 93 -2.25 -2.16 22.53
N PHE A 94 -2.76 -1.07 21.94
CA PHE A 94 -3.11 0.15 22.68
C PHE A 94 -4.21 -0.09 23.73
N LEU A 95 -5.32 -0.73 23.33
CA LEU A 95 -6.43 -1.06 24.23
C LEU A 95 -5.95 -1.91 25.41
N ARG A 96 -5.15 -2.94 25.14
CA ARG A 96 -4.58 -3.79 26.20
C ARG A 96 -3.66 -3.01 27.14
N SER A 97 -2.80 -2.13 26.61
CA SER A 97 -1.91 -1.31 27.43
C SER A 97 -2.65 -0.28 28.30
N THR A 98 -3.88 0.06 27.94
CA THR A 98 -4.73 1.02 28.67
C THR A 98 -5.81 0.35 29.51
N GLY A 99 -5.73 -0.98 29.70
CA GLY A 99 -6.68 -1.75 30.52
C GLY A 99 -8.09 -1.85 29.93
N LYS A 100 -8.25 -1.68 28.61
CA LYS A 100 -9.52 -1.79 27.89
C LYS A 100 -9.63 -3.13 27.17
N ASP A 101 -10.87 -3.58 26.97
CA ASP A 101 -11.16 -4.76 26.16
C ASP A 101 -10.74 -4.55 24.71
N THR A 102 -10.15 -5.60 24.11
CA THR A 102 -9.71 -5.58 22.72
C THR A 102 -10.85 -5.83 21.74
N VAL A 103 -10.69 -5.36 20.50
CA VAL A 103 -11.60 -5.64 19.39
C VAL A 103 -11.30 -7.01 18.78
N SER A 104 -12.31 -7.87 18.67
CA SER A 104 -12.25 -9.18 18.02
C SER A 104 -12.97 -9.23 16.67
N LYS A 105 -14.00 -8.39 16.47
CA LYS A 105 -14.76 -8.27 15.20
C LYS A 105 -14.65 -6.83 14.67
N LEU A 106 -14.47 -6.66 13.35
CA LEU A 106 -14.41 -5.32 12.71
C LEU A 106 -15.69 -4.51 12.91
N SER A 107 -16.84 -5.19 13.06
CA SER A 107 -18.14 -4.59 13.36
C SER A 107 -18.21 -3.89 14.71
N GLN A 108 -17.24 -4.11 15.60
CA GLN A 108 -17.17 -3.39 16.87
C GLN A 108 -16.71 -1.94 16.69
N ILE A 109 -16.04 -1.63 15.58
CA ILE A 109 -15.67 -0.26 15.24
C ILE A 109 -16.82 0.36 14.47
N LYS A 110 -17.22 1.56 14.88
CA LYS A 110 -18.40 2.21 14.33
C LYS A 110 -18.25 2.58 12.84
N PRO A 111 -19.34 2.50 12.05
CA PRO A 111 -19.34 2.80 10.61
C PRO A 111 -18.66 4.12 10.21
N GLU A 112 -18.86 5.19 10.98
CA GLU A 112 -18.31 6.51 10.68
C GLU A 112 -16.78 6.55 10.71
N VAL A 113 -16.15 5.77 11.58
CA VAL A 113 -14.68 5.67 11.65
C VAL A 113 -14.16 4.96 10.41
N TRP A 114 -14.84 3.89 9.98
CA TRP A 114 -14.49 3.19 8.75
C TRP A 114 -14.67 4.07 7.52
N ARG A 115 -15.78 4.80 7.44
CA ARG A 115 -16.06 5.73 6.35
C ARG A 115 -15.02 6.83 6.27
N ASN A 116 -14.67 7.46 7.40
CA ASN A 116 -13.62 8.48 7.44
C ASN A 116 -12.26 7.91 7.01
N THR A 117 -11.93 6.71 7.49
CA THR A 117 -10.68 6.02 7.16
C THR A 117 -10.59 5.69 5.68
N LEU A 118 -11.62 5.06 5.09
CA LEU A 118 -11.65 4.69 3.68
C LEU A 118 -11.72 5.90 2.73
N SER A 119 -12.36 6.98 3.15
CA SER A 119 -12.44 8.21 2.36
C SER A 119 -11.07 8.80 2.03
N GLN A 120 -10.02 8.46 2.81
CA GLN A 120 -8.66 8.89 2.56
C GLN A 120 -7.99 8.22 1.34
N TYR A 121 -8.58 7.13 0.85
CA TYR A 121 -8.09 6.32 -0.27
C TYR A 121 -8.84 6.56 -1.58
N LEU A 122 -9.87 7.40 -1.55
CA LEU A 122 -10.78 7.62 -2.66
C LEU A 122 -10.64 9.04 -3.19
N PHE A 123 -10.63 9.15 -4.52
CA PHE A 123 -10.55 10.42 -5.22
C PHE A 123 -11.61 10.43 -6.33
N LYS A 124 -12.35 11.52 -6.47
CA LYS A 124 -13.38 11.64 -7.53
C LYS A 124 -12.71 11.79 -8.89
N GLY A 125 -13.17 11.03 -9.87
CA GLY A 125 -12.58 10.97 -11.21
C GLY A 125 -11.65 9.77 -11.39
N SER A 126 -11.28 9.53 -12.64
CA SER A 126 -10.43 8.40 -13.06
C SER A 126 -9.03 8.92 -13.40
N PHE A 127 -8.04 8.52 -12.62
CA PHE A 127 -6.64 8.96 -12.76
C PHE A 127 -5.73 7.75 -12.92
N LEU A 128 -5.09 7.65 -14.07
CA LEU A 128 -4.08 6.66 -14.39
C LEU A 128 -2.69 7.16 -13.96
N LEU A 129 -1.70 6.26 -13.95
CA LEU A 129 -0.31 6.57 -13.61
C LEU A 129 0.22 7.73 -14.45
N LYS A 130 -0.13 7.77 -15.75
CA LYS A 130 0.26 8.84 -16.68
C LYS A 130 -0.28 10.23 -16.32
N ASP A 131 -1.35 10.30 -15.52
CA ASP A 131 -2.01 11.55 -15.15
C ASP A 131 -1.36 12.19 -13.92
N TYR A 132 -0.47 11.47 -13.23
CA TYR A 132 0.24 11.96 -12.06
C TYR A 132 1.64 12.47 -12.44
N PRO A 133 2.05 13.65 -11.95
CA PRO A 133 3.38 14.17 -12.23
C PRO A 133 4.47 13.39 -11.51
N GLN A 134 5.71 13.60 -11.97
CA GLN A 134 6.89 13.07 -11.31
C GLN A 134 7.00 13.62 -9.88
N ARG A 135 7.50 12.76 -9.00
CA ARG A 135 7.80 13.07 -7.61
C ARG A 135 9.18 12.56 -7.24
N ASP A 136 9.95 13.38 -6.55
CA ASP A 136 11.28 13.03 -6.03
C ASP A 136 11.43 13.54 -4.59
N THR A 137 11.67 12.64 -3.64
CA THR A 137 11.82 13.00 -2.23
C THR A 137 13.16 13.67 -1.92
N THR A 138 14.15 13.56 -2.79
CA THR A 138 15.46 14.21 -2.67
C THR A 138 15.50 15.55 -3.39
N SER A 139 14.72 15.69 -4.47
CA SER A 139 14.60 16.92 -5.26
C SER A 139 13.15 17.41 -5.29
N TYR A 140 12.57 17.58 -4.10
CA TYR A 140 11.14 17.88 -3.94
C TYR A 140 10.74 19.21 -4.60
N ILE A 141 11.60 20.23 -4.55
CA ILE A 141 11.34 21.54 -5.17
C ILE A 141 11.15 21.40 -6.69
N ALA A 142 11.95 20.54 -7.33
CA ALA A 142 11.84 20.29 -8.77
C ALA A 142 10.70 19.33 -9.12
N PHE A 143 10.46 18.32 -8.27
CA PHE A 143 9.49 17.26 -8.50
C PHE A 143 8.60 17.02 -7.25
N PRO A 144 7.63 17.90 -6.98
CA PRO A 144 6.82 17.84 -5.75
C PRO A 144 5.68 16.80 -5.80
N GLY A 145 5.43 16.18 -6.96
CA GLY A 145 4.16 15.50 -7.22
C GLY A 145 3.01 16.52 -7.30
N GLN A 146 1.78 16.08 -6.99
CA GLN A 146 0.60 16.95 -7.00
C GLN A 146 -0.35 16.63 -5.85
N ASN A 147 -1.04 17.67 -5.39
CA ASN A 147 -2.03 17.56 -4.33
C ASN A 147 -3.40 17.22 -4.90
N TYR A 148 -4.07 16.25 -4.28
CA TYR A 148 -5.42 15.82 -4.62
C TYR A 148 -6.29 15.83 -3.37
N THR A 149 -7.53 16.30 -3.52
CA THR A 149 -8.51 16.25 -2.43
C THR A 149 -9.18 14.89 -2.45
N ASN A 150 -9.07 14.15 -1.35
CA ASN A 150 -9.72 12.86 -1.21
C ASN A 150 -11.23 13.01 -0.96
N TYR A 151 -11.94 11.89 -0.93
CA TYR A 151 -13.40 11.85 -0.79
C TYR A 151 -13.89 12.46 0.53
N GLY A 152 -13.04 12.47 1.57
CA GLY A 152 -13.30 13.07 2.88
C GLY A 152 -12.93 14.55 2.96
N GLY A 153 -12.49 15.17 1.87
CA GLY A 153 -12.12 16.59 1.82
C GLY A 153 -10.71 16.90 2.31
N ARG A 154 -9.90 15.90 2.64
CA ARG A 154 -8.50 16.11 3.06
C ARG A 154 -7.56 16.11 1.84
N ILE A 155 -6.56 16.99 1.90
CA ILE A 155 -5.51 17.07 0.88
C ILE A 155 -4.50 15.93 1.09
N MET A 156 -4.23 15.20 0.01
CA MET A 156 -3.23 14.14 -0.09
C MET A 156 -2.24 14.51 -1.18
N ASN A 157 -1.00 14.01 -1.13
CA ASN A 157 -0.03 14.19 -2.20
C ASN A 157 0.13 12.89 -2.99
N VAL A 158 0.07 12.96 -4.31
CA VAL A 158 0.18 11.81 -5.22
C VAL A 158 1.25 12.14 -6.26
N GLY A 159 2.06 11.15 -6.60
CA GLY A 159 3.05 11.33 -7.65
C GLY A 159 3.83 10.06 -7.96
N VAL A 160 4.55 10.10 -9.08
CA VAL A 160 5.28 8.95 -9.61
C VAL A 160 6.77 9.13 -9.36
N ILE A 161 7.36 8.19 -8.62
CA ILE A 161 8.82 8.13 -8.47
C ILE A 161 9.40 7.40 -9.67
N PHE A 162 10.32 8.06 -10.37
CA PHE A 162 11.08 7.48 -11.46
C PHE A 162 12.37 6.91 -10.85
N ASN A 163 12.48 5.59 -10.77
CA ASN A 163 13.65 4.97 -10.16
C ASN A 163 14.87 5.10 -11.08
N ASP A 164 16.07 4.94 -10.52
CA ASP A 164 17.29 4.91 -11.31
C ASP A 164 17.47 3.55 -11.99
N ALA A 165 18.02 3.54 -13.20
CA ALA A 165 18.46 2.32 -13.87
C ALA A 165 19.94 2.06 -13.56
N ASN A 166 20.30 0.79 -13.43
CA ASN A 166 21.69 0.37 -13.34
C ASN A 166 22.05 -0.37 -14.62
N ALA A 167 22.98 0.18 -15.40
CA ALA A 167 23.51 -0.44 -16.61
C ALA A 167 25.04 -0.48 -16.49
N ASP A 168 25.61 -1.68 -16.46
CA ASP A 168 27.07 -1.92 -16.46
C ASP A 168 27.86 -1.11 -15.42
N GLY A 169 27.32 -1.03 -14.19
CA GLY A 169 27.95 -0.30 -13.08
C GLY A 169 27.69 1.21 -13.08
N ASN A 170 27.02 1.76 -14.10
CA ASN A 170 26.61 3.15 -14.17
C ASN A 170 25.15 3.33 -13.75
N VAL A 171 24.90 4.35 -12.91
CA VAL A 171 23.56 4.75 -12.47
C VAL A 171 23.03 5.83 -13.40
N ILE A 172 21.97 5.50 -14.14
CA ILE A 172 21.27 6.45 -15.00
C ILE A 172 20.04 6.96 -14.26
N LYS A 173 20.06 8.25 -13.91
CA LYS A 173 18.98 8.89 -13.15
C LYS A 173 17.65 8.82 -13.89
N TYR A 174 16.59 8.46 -13.16
CA TYR A 174 15.20 8.43 -13.64
C TYR A 174 14.92 7.51 -14.85
N ALA A 175 15.85 6.63 -15.22
CA ALA A 175 15.72 5.74 -16.37
C ALA A 175 15.19 4.33 -16.02
N GLY A 176 14.91 4.09 -14.75
CA GLY A 176 14.37 2.83 -14.23
C GLY A 176 12.84 2.76 -14.28
N TYR A 177 12.29 1.83 -13.50
CA TYR A 177 10.84 1.62 -13.43
C TYR A 177 10.14 2.78 -12.71
N ARG A 178 8.90 3.04 -13.12
CA ARG A 178 8.02 4.06 -12.52
C ARG A 178 7.19 3.43 -11.43
N GLN A 179 7.11 4.08 -10.28
CA GLN A 179 6.29 3.62 -9.17
C GLN A 179 5.40 4.74 -8.65
N LEU A 180 4.10 4.51 -8.62
CA LEU A 180 3.12 5.44 -8.08
C LEU A 180 3.13 5.42 -6.55
N PHE A 181 2.99 6.59 -5.93
CA PHE A 181 2.90 6.75 -4.48
C PHE A 181 1.69 7.59 -4.09
N LEU A 182 1.00 7.14 -3.04
CA LEU A 182 0.05 7.96 -2.29
C LEU A 182 0.71 8.38 -0.96
N ALA A 183 0.80 9.69 -0.75
CA ALA A 183 1.41 10.26 0.44
C ALA A 183 0.36 10.98 1.30
N TYR A 184 0.32 10.60 2.57
CA TYR A 184 -0.45 11.31 3.59
C TYR A 184 0.38 12.48 4.11
N ILE A 185 -0.26 13.65 4.19
CA ILE A 185 0.32 14.88 4.70
C ILE A 185 -0.09 15.01 6.18
N PRO A 186 0.81 14.81 7.16
CA PRO A 186 0.44 14.87 8.58
C PRO A 186 0.06 16.28 9.02
N ASP A 187 0.85 17.26 8.61
CA ASP A 187 0.66 18.68 8.90
C ASP A 187 0.47 19.47 7.60
N LEU A 188 -0.72 20.03 7.40
CA LEU A 188 -1.04 20.83 6.21
C LEU A 188 -0.35 22.20 6.22
N SER A 189 0.06 22.69 7.39
CA SER A 189 0.83 23.94 7.53
C SER A 189 2.27 23.76 7.09
N ASN A 190 2.77 22.52 7.17
CA ASN A 190 4.09 22.15 6.68
C ASN A 190 4.04 20.87 5.83
N PRO A 191 3.44 20.95 4.62
CA PRO A 191 3.06 19.78 3.84
C PRO A 191 4.27 19.01 3.26
N GLN A 192 5.49 19.50 3.48
CA GLN A 192 6.72 18.91 2.99
C GLN A 192 7.41 18.04 4.05
N ILE A 193 7.07 18.21 5.33
CA ILE A 193 7.71 17.49 6.43
C ILE A 193 6.99 16.18 6.71
N ALA A 194 7.79 15.11 6.86
CA ALA A 194 7.35 13.79 7.32
C ALA A 194 6.18 13.18 6.52
N LEU A 195 6.13 13.44 5.20
CA LEU A 195 5.19 12.78 4.29
C LEU A 195 5.24 11.27 4.46
N GLN A 196 4.10 10.66 4.77
CA GLN A 196 4.01 9.22 4.89
C GLN A 196 3.82 8.62 3.49
N ASN A 197 4.91 8.09 2.94
CA ASN A 197 4.97 7.60 1.56
C ASN A 197 4.49 6.15 1.45
N ASN A 198 3.41 5.92 0.71
CA ASN A 198 2.83 4.59 0.52
C ASN A 198 2.95 4.17 -0.95
N PRO A 199 3.83 3.21 -1.27
CA PRO A 199 3.99 2.76 -2.64
C PRO A 199 2.78 1.92 -3.08
N VAL A 200 2.41 2.12 -4.34
CA VAL A 200 1.48 1.28 -5.08
C VAL A 200 2.24 0.03 -5.58
N ALA A 201 1.63 -1.14 -5.36
CA ALA A 201 2.13 -2.44 -5.80
C ALA A 201 1.60 -2.82 -7.19
N SER A 202 0.37 -2.41 -7.53
CA SER A 202 -0.21 -2.62 -8.85
C SER A 202 -1.05 -1.40 -9.22
N SER A 203 -0.72 -0.73 -10.32
CA SER A 203 -1.40 0.49 -10.77
C SER A 203 -2.26 0.25 -12.02
N ASP A 204 -3.11 1.21 -12.35
CA ASP A 204 -3.85 1.31 -13.62
C ASP A 204 -4.86 0.19 -13.91
N ILE A 205 -5.40 -0.45 -12.87
CA ILE A 205 -6.52 -1.38 -13.04
C ILE A 205 -7.78 -0.54 -13.33
N GLN A 206 -8.19 -0.52 -14.59
CA GLN A 206 -9.37 0.18 -15.08
C GLN A 206 -10.60 -0.71 -14.95
N THR A 207 -11.62 -0.19 -14.29
CA THR A 207 -12.94 -0.80 -14.14
C THR A 207 -13.98 0.02 -14.89
N LYS A 208 -15.23 -0.45 -14.97
CA LYS A 208 -16.30 0.27 -15.68
C LYS A 208 -16.56 1.68 -15.14
N ASN A 209 -16.42 1.85 -13.83
CA ASN A 209 -16.73 3.10 -13.13
C ASN A 209 -15.47 3.76 -12.55
N GLY A 210 -14.24 3.33 -12.84
CA GLY A 210 -13.11 3.94 -12.15
C GLY A 210 -11.76 3.27 -12.35
N VAL A 211 -10.79 3.70 -11.56
CA VAL A 211 -9.40 3.19 -11.57
C VAL A 211 -9.03 2.68 -10.18
N ILE A 212 -8.30 1.56 -10.12
CA ILE A 212 -7.77 1.01 -8.88
C ILE A 212 -6.24 1.03 -8.91
N HIS A 213 -5.66 1.56 -7.84
CA HIS A 213 -4.23 1.49 -7.53
C HIS A 213 -4.06 0.71 -6.23
N VAL A 214 -3.56 -0.52 -6.30
CA VAL A 214 -3.42 -1.40 -5.14
C VAL A 214 -2.19 -1.01 -4.32
N LEU A 215 -2.38 -0.65 -3.05
CA LEU A 215 -1.28 -0.31 -2.15
C LEU A 215 -0.48 -1.55 -1.72
N THR A 216 0.80 -1.36 -1.39
CA THR A 216 1.62 -2.46 -0.90
C THR A 216 1.13 -3.00 0.44
N LYS A 217 1.14 -4.34 0.59
CA LYS A 217 0.90 -4.99 1.89
C LYS A 217 2.02 -4.75 2.89
N LEU A 218 3.23 -4.41 2.44
CA LEU A 218 4.44 -4.45 3.27
C LEU A 218 4.58 -3.21 4.16
N LYS A 219 4.33 -2.02 3.61
CA LYS A 219 4.66 -0.74 4.26
C LYS A 219 3.44 0.08 4.71
N HIS A 220 2.22 -0.45 4.55
CA HIS A 220 1.01 0.33 4.76
C HIS A 220 0.13 -0.20 5.89
N ASN A 221 -0.24 0.69 6.82
CA ASN A 221 -1.34 0.51 7.78
C ASN A 221 -2.56 1.29 7.28
N LEU A 222 -3.74 0.72 7.45
CA LEU A 222 -5.00 1.41 7.16
C LEU A 222 -5.09 2.73 7.95
N GLY A 223 -5.58 3.78 7.29
CA GLY A 223 -5.70 5.14 7.84
C GLY A 223 -4.44 6.00 7.76
N PHE A 224 -3.33 5.49 7.19
CA PHE A 224 -2.01 6.15 7.10
C PHE A 224 -1.37 6.40 8.47
N ASN A 225 -1.97 7.28 9.27
CA ASN A 225 -1.62 7.51 10.66
C ASN A 225 -2.48 6.62 11.57
N THR A 226 -1.87 5.54 12.07
CA THR A 226 -2.60 4.61 12.94
C THR A 226 -2.98 5.21 14.29
N ASP A 227 -2.25 6.21 14.80
CA ASP A 227 -2.61 6.86 16.07
C ASP A 227 -3.90 7.67 15.89
N THR A 228 -4.02 8.43 14.80
CA THR A 228 -5.27 9.13 14.46
C THR A 228 -6.45 8.17 14.29
N PHE A 229 -6.22 6.99 13.69
CA PHE A 229 -7.25 5.95 13.60
C PHE A 229 -7.67 5.46 14.99
N ILE A 230 -6.72 5.19 15.88
CA ILE A 230 -6.98 4.77 17.26
C ILE A 230 -7.77 5.84 18.01
N ASP A 231 -7.34 7.11 17.93
CA ASP A 231 -8.02 8.23 18.58
C ASP A 231 -9.47 8.33 18.15
N GLN A 232 -9.76 8.14 16.86
CA GLN A 232 -11.13 8.13 16.33
C GLN A 232 -11.95 6.97 16.89
N VAL A 233 -11.39 5.76 16.96
CA VAL A 233 -12.07 4.59 17.54
C VAL A 233 -12.39 4.81 19.02
N ILE A 234 -11.44 5.37 19.79
CA ILE A 234 -11.63 5.65 21.21
C ILE A 234 -12.68 6.75 21.41
N ALA A 235 -12.60 7.84 20.64
CA ALA A 235 -13.54 8.95 20.72
C ALA A 235 -14.96 8.54 20.30
N SER A 236 -15.09 7.67 19.30
CA SER A 236 -16.39 7.14 18.87
C SER A 236 -16.94 6.09 19.85
N GLY A 237 -16.07 5.44 20.62
CA GLY A 237 -16.38 4.26 21.42
C GLY A 237 -16.39 2.98 20.59
N VAL A 238 -16.18 1.85 21.28
CA VAL A 238 -16.18 0.50 20.72
C VAL A 238 -17.52 -0.17 21.05
N LEU A 239 -18.19 -0.72 20.04
CA LEU A 239 -19.44 -1.44 20.20
C LEU A 239 -19.19 -2.81 20.87
N PRO A 240 -20.16 -3.33 21.64
CA PRO A 240 -20.04 -4.66 22.23
C PRO A 240 -19.89 -5.72 21.15
N PRO A 241 -19.25 -6.87 21.45
CA PRO A 241 -19.22 -7.98 20.52
C PRO A 241 -20.65 -8.40 20.18
N THR A 242 -21.04 -8.29 18.92
CA THR A 242 -22.29 -8.93 18.47
C THR A 242 -22.13 -10.45 18.60
N PRO A 243 -23.18 -11.19 19.00
CA PRO A 243 -23.17 -12.66 19.01
C PRO A 243 -22.65 -13.24 17.69
#